data_AF-A0A6I2X4J9-F1
#
_entry.id   AF-A0A6I2X4J9-F1
#
_cell.length_a   1.000
_cell.length_b   1.000
_cell.length_c   1.000
_cell.angle_alpha   90.00
_cell.angle_beta   90.00
_cell.angle_gamma   90.00
#
_symmetry.space_group_name_H-M   'P 1'
#
loop_
_entity.id
_entity.type
_entity.pdbx_description
1 polymer ?
#
loop_
_entity_poly.entity_id
_entity_poly.type
_entity_poly.pdbx_seq_one_letter_code
_entity_poly.pdbx_strand_id
1 'polypeptide(L)'
;MRQNLGRNRLVFNAVLLSFAWNIFLIVGVILNNEFVHSRAAGGQFTDFPTSIRVVYFLQLALVIYQVWIFKLIFHSDPVKPNWTPKLFFTLGILGILANAASRSSYERWNVIPAAIITWSFWYYGIKKEKSSL
;
A
#
# COMPACT_ATOMS: atom_id res chain seq x y z
N MET A 1 33.15 -11.86 -2.83
CA MET A 1 31.94 -11.55 -3.62
C MET A 1 30.75 -11.39 -2.69
N ARG A 2 30.36 -10.14 -2.38
CA ARG A 2 29.19 -9.85 -1.55
C ARG A 2 27.97 -9.98 -2.46
N GLN A 3 27.29 -11.12 -2.43
CA GLN A 3 26.13 -11.32 -3.29
C GLN A 3 25.08 -10.24 -2.97
N ASN A 4 24.77 -9.41 -3.96
CA ASN A 4 23.73 -8.39 -3.94
C ASN A 4 22.33 -9.04 -3.98
N LEU A 5 22.08 -10.04 -3.12
CA LEU A 5 20.82 -10.79 -3.01
C LEU A 5 19.63 -9.89 -2.57
N GLY A 6 19.90 -8.66 -2.14
CA GLY A 6 18.92 -7.78 -1.51
C GLY A 6 18.02 -6.97 -2.44
N ARG A 7 18.09 -7.11 -3.78
CA ARG A 7 17.21 -6.39 -4.72
C ARG A 7 16.77 -7.29 -5.85
N ASN A 8 15.77 -8.10 -5.57
CA ASN A 8 15.16 -8.93 -6.58
C ASN A 8 14.16 -8.10 -7.39
N ARG A 9 14.32 -8.06 -8.72
CA ARG A 9 13.36 -7.42 -9.64
C ARG A 9 11.95 -7.99 -9.49
N LEU A 10 11.83 -9.27 -9.14
CA LEU A 10 10.53 -9.91 -8.85
C LEU A 10 9.84 -9.26 -7.65
N VAL A 11 10.58 -8.99 -6.57
CA VAL A 11 10.01 -8.35 -5.38
C VAL A 11 9.60 -6.91 -5.71
N PHE A 12 10.43 -6.18 -6.45
CA PHE A 12 10.08 -4.83 -6.91
C PHE A 12 8.77 -4.82 -7.69
N ASN A 13 8.65 -5.71 -8.68
CA ASN A 13 7.46 -5.82 -9.51
C ASN A 13 6.23 -6.27 -8.71
N ALA A 14 6.37 -7.20 -7.79
CA ALA A 14 5.27 -7.64 -6.92
C ALA A 14 4.74 -6.52 -6.03
N VAL A 15 5.63 -5.68 -5.48
CA VAL A 15 5.23 -4.51 -4.69
C VAL A 15 4.56 -3.46 -5.57
N LEU A 16 5.11 -3.18 -6.77
CA LEU A 16 4.49 -2.23 -7.70
C LEU A 16 3.12 -2.71 -8.20
N LEU A 17 2.94 -4.00 -8.48
CA LEU A 17 1.64 -4.57 -8.84
C LEU A 17 0.65 -4.47 -7.68
N SER A 18 1.11 -4.66 -6.44
CA SER A 18 0.27 -4.48 -5.25
C SER A 18 -0.17 -3.03 -5.08
N PHE A 19 0.72 -2.06 -5.34
CA PHE A 19 0.36 -0.64 -5.37
C PHE A 19 -0.59 -0.32 -6.53
N ALA A 20 -0.36 -0.88 -7.72
CA ALA A 20 -1.22 -0.68 -8.87
C ALA A 20 -2.64 -1.19 -8.59
N TRP A 21 -2.77 -2.36 -7.97
CA TRP A 21 -4.06 -2.88 -7.51
C TRP A 21 -4.74 -1.94 -6.51
N ASN A 22 -4.00 -1.45 -5.51
CA ASN A 22 -4.53 -0.53 -4.51
C ASN A 22 -5.01 0.79 -5.14
N ILE A 23 -4.21 1.37 -6.04
CA ILE A 23 -4.56 2.58 -6.80
C ILE A 23 -5.78 2.34 -7.68
N PHE A 24 -5.86 1.19 -8.36
CA PHE A 24 -7.00 0.84 -9.20
C PHE A 24 -8.31 0.81 -8.40
N LEU A 25 -8.31 0.21 -7.21
CA LEU A 25 -9.47 0.23 -6.32
C LEU A 25 -9.82 1.65 -5.87
N ILE A 26 -8.83 2.44 -5.46
CA ILE A 26 -9.06 3.82 -4.99
C ILE A 26 -9.64 4.69 -6.11
N VAL A 27 -9.07 4.64 -7.31
CA VAL A 27 -9.57 5.36 -8.48
C VAL A 27 -10.99 4.89 -8.82
N GLY A 28 -11.26 3.59 -8.75
CA GLY A 28 -12.61 3.06 -8.92
C GLY A 28 -13.61 3.67 -7.94
N VAL A 29 -13.23 3.85 -6.67
CA VAL A 29 -14.09 4.51 -5.66
C VAL A 29 -14.31 5.98 -6.02
N ILE A 30 -13.24 6.70 -6.37
CA ILE A 30 -13.30 8.10 -6.78
C ILE A 30 -14.19 8.27 -8.01
N LEU A 31 -14.22 7.32 -8.93
CA LEU A 31 -15.07 7.34 -10.12
C LEU A 31 -16.47 6.74 -9.92
N ASN A 32 -16.75 6.20 -8.72
CA ASN A 32 -17.97 5.46 -8.40
C ASN A 32 -18.25 4.29 -9.36
N ASN A 33 -17.26 3.45 -9.61
CA ASN A 33 -17.39 2.26 -10.46
C ASN A 33 -18.00 1.07 -9.68
N GLU A 34 -18.94 0.35 -10.29
CA GLU A 34 -19.59 -0.81 -9.67
C GLU A 34 -18.63 -1.91 -9.20
N PHE A 35 -17.51 -2.10 -9.90
CA PHE A 35 -16.51 -3.11 -9.56
C PHE A 35 -15.98 -2.97 -8.12
N VAL A 36 -15.88 -1.74 -7.62
CA VAL A 36 -15.26 -1.47 -6.31
C VAL A 36 -16.26 -1.39 -5.16
N HIS A 37 -17.58 -1.39 -5.43
CA HIS A 37 -18.60 -1.33 -4.37
C HIS A 37 -18.45 -2.45 -3.36
N SER A 38 -18.15 -3.68 -3.81
CA SER A 38 -17.91 -4.81 -2.92
C SER A 38 -16.46 -4.91 -2.40
N ARG A 39 -15.53 -4.10 -2.89
CA ARG A 39 -14.08 -4.23 -2.62
C ARG A 39 -13.52 -3.08 -1.79
N ALA A 40 -14.34 -2.11 -1.43
CA ALA A 40 -13.95 -0.95 -0.66
C ALA A 40 -15.01 -0.62 0.41
N ALA A 41 -14.56 0.03 1.47
CA ALA A 41 -15.41 0.54 2.55
C ALA A 41 -16.39 -0.50 3.11
N GLY A 42 -15.97 -1.74 3.30
CA GLY A 42 -16.80 -2.80 3.89
C GLY A 42 -17.81 -3.45 2.94
N GLY A 43 -17.90 -3.02 1.67
CA GLY A 43 -18.99 -3.45 0.80
C GLY A 43 -20.32 -2.73 1.06
N GLN A 44 -20.31 -1.62 1.81
CA GLN A 44 -21.53 -1.03 2.38
C GLN A 44 -22.27 -0.04 1.45
N PHE A 45 -21.63 0.40 0.38
CA PHE A 45 -22.17 1.43 -0.52
C PHE A 45 -22.57 0.82 -1.86
N THR A 46 -23.79 1.13 -2.30
CA THR A 46 -24.22 0.93 -3.69
C THR A 46 -23.82 2.09 -4.58
N ASP A 47 -23.56 3.25 -3.99
CA ASP A 47 -22.99 4.44 -4.61
C ASP A 47 -22.13 5.15 -3.58
N PHE A 48 -20.91 5.52 -3.94
CA PHE A 48 -20.03 6.23 -3.03
C PHE A 48 -20.47 7.70 -2.90
N PRO A 49 -20.82 8.17 -1.68
CA PRO A 49 -21.12 9.58 -1.45
C PRO A 49 -19.93 10.47 -1.81
N THR A 50 -20.20 11.70 -2.26
CA THR A 50 -19.15 12.67 -2.63
C THR A 50 -18.10 12.86 -1.52
N SER A 51 -18.52 12.89 -0.26
CA SER A 51 -17.61 12.99 0.90
C SER A 51 -16.63 11.82 0.97
N ILE A 52 -17.09 10.58 0.73
CA ILE A 52 -16.24 9.40 0.69
C ILE A 52 -15.26 9.48 -0.48
N ARG A 53 -15.74 9.92 -1.66
CA ARG A 53 -14.89 10.07 -2.85
C ARG A 53 -13.76 11.07 -2.63
N VAL A 54 -14.02 12.17 -1.92
CA VAL A 54 -12.99 13.15 -1.52
C VAL A 54 -11.96 12.53 -0.57
N VAL A 55 -12.38 11.73 0.42
CA VAL A 55 -11.45 11.01 1.31
C VAL A 55 -10.55 10.07 0.52
N TYR A 56 -11.12 9.33 -0.44
CA TYR A 56 -10.35 8.43 -1.31
C TYR A 56 -9.40 9.18 -2.25
N PHE A 57 -9.73 10.41 -2.64
CA PHE A 57 -8.81 11.27 -3.39
C PHE A 57 -7.56 11.63 -2.57
N LEU A 58 -7.73 11.94 -1.28
CA LEU A 58 -6.59 12.15 -0.36
C LEU A 58 -5.81 10.86 -0.14
N GLN A 59 -6.51 9.72 -0.05
CA GLN A 59 -5.88 8.40 0.04
C GLN A 59 -5.04 8.08 -1.21
N LEU A 60 -5.50 8.45 -2.39
CA LEU A 60 -4.75 8.30 -3.64
C LEU A 60 -3.42 9.05 -3.58
N ALA A 61 -3.43 10.30 -3.13
CA ALA A 61 -2.21 11.10 -2.97
C ALA A 61 -1.24 10.44 -1.98
N LEU A 62 -1.75 9.91 -0.86
CA LEU A 62 -0.94 9.18 0.12
C LEU A 62 -0.31 7.92 -0.48
N VAL A 63 -1.06 7.13 -1.26
CA VAL A 63 -0.54 5.90 -1.88
C VAL A 63 0.49 6.21 -2.97
N ILE A 64 0.28 7.27 -3.76
CA ILE A 64 1.29 7.76 -4.72
C ILE A 64 2.58 8.14 -3.98
N TYR A 65 2.47 8.83 -2.84
CA TYR A 65 3.62 9.16 -2.02
C TYR A 65 4.30 7.91 -1.45
N GLN A 66 3.55 6.89 -1.03
CA GLN A 66 4.11 5.59 -0.63
C GLN A 66 4.89 4.92 -1.78
N VAL A 67 4.37 4.94 -3.01
CA VAL A 67 5.08 4.39 -4.19
C VAL A 67 6.41 5.10 -4.39
N TRP A 68 6.43 6.43 -4.30
CA TRP A 68 7.65 7.22 -4.43
C TRP A 68 8.67 6.86 -3.35
N ILE A 69 8.26 6.83 -2.09
CA ILE A 69 9.14 6.46 -0.97
C ILE A 69 9.65 5.02 -1.11
N PHE A 70 8.79 4.07 -1.49
CA PHE A 70 9.22 2.71 -1.77
C PHE A 70 10.29 2.67 -2.86
N LYS A 71 10.14 3.43 -3.95
CA LYS A 71 11.16 3.52 -5.00
C LYS A 71 12.49 4.07 -4.47
N LEU A 72 12.48 5.11 -3.64
CA LEU A 72 13.70 5.65 -3.02
C LEU A 72 14.38 4.59 -2.15
N ILE A 73 13.64 3.96 -1.23
CA ILE A 73 14.15 2.89 -0.37
C ILE A 73 14.70 1.75 -1.23
N PHE A 74 13.94 1.33 -2.24
CA PHE A 74 14.34 0.27 -3.14
C PHE A 74 15.54 0.66 -3.99
N HIS A 75 15.84 1.94 -4.23
CA HIS A 75 17.05 2.41 -4.93
C HIS A 75 18.16 2.91 -3.99
N SER A 76 17.95 2.82 -2.67
CA SER A 76 18.92 3.19 -1.62
C SER A 76 19.20 4.68 -1.62
N ASP A 77 18.23 5.43 -2.12
CA ASP A 77 18.21 6.87 -2.01
C ASP A 77 17.77 7.24 -0.58
N PRO A 78 18.31 8.33 -0.03
CA PRO A 78 17.97 8.76 1.32
C PRO A 78 16.50 9.16 1.39
N VAL A 79 15.78 8.61 2.37
CA VAL A 79 14.41 9.02 2.69
C VAL A 79 14.44 10.04 3.82
N LYS A 80 13.87 11.21 3.58
CA LYS A 80 13.64 12.22 4.61
C LYS A 80 12.15 12.54 4.72
N PRO A 81 11.58 12.54 5.93
CA PRO A 81 12.21 12.19 7.20
C PRO A 81 12.42 10.68 7.39
N ASN A 82 13.40 10.28 8.22
CA ASN A 82 13.76 8.86 8.44
C ASN A 82 12.68 8.02 9.13
N TRP A 83 11.65 8.65 9.72
CA TRP A 83 10.53 7.96 10.32
C TRP A 83 9.44 7.57 9.30
N THR A 84 9.50 8.07 8.05
CA THR A 84 8.48 7.80 7.02
C THR A 84 8.26 6.30 6.74
N PRO A 85 9.31 5.46 6.60
CA PRO A 85 9.10 4.02 6.40
C PRO A 85 8.39 3.35 7.60
N LYS A 86 8.66 3.82 8.82
CA LYS A 86 7.97 3.34 10.04
C LYS A 86 6.50 3.75 10.05
N LEU A 87 6.19 5.00 9.67
CA LEU A 87 4.79 5.44 9.53
C LEU A 87 4.04 4.52 8.55
N PHE A 88 4.60 4.29 7.36
CA PHE A 88 3.92 3.48 6.34
C PHE A 88 3.80 2.01 6.71
N PHE A 89 4.78 1.45 7.42
CA PHE A 89 4.63 0.14 8.00
C PHE A 89 3.45 0.09 8.99
N THR A 90 3.36 1.04 9.92
CA THR A 90 2.27 1.10 10.90
C THR A 90 0.90 1.28 10.24
N LEU A 91 0.78 2.21 9.29
CA LEU A 91 -0.46 2.40 8.51
C LEU A 91 -0.80 1.14 7.70
N GLY A 92 0.20 0.46 7.17
CA GLY A 92 0.04 -0.82 6.47
C GLY A 92 -0.55 -1.91 7.35
N ILE A 93 -0.06 -2.06 8.59
CA ILE A 93 -0.63 -3.02 9.56
C ILE A 93 -2.10 -2.68 9.86
N LEU A 94 -2.43 -1.41 10.10
CA LEU A 94 -3.82 -0.99 10.30
C LEU A 94 -4.69 -1.30 9.09
N GLY A 95 -4.18 -1.05 7.88
CA GLY A 95 -4.85 -1.38 6.63
C GLY A 95 -5.09 -2.89 6.45
N ILE A 96 -4.12 -3.73 6.78
CA ILE A 96 -4.26 -5.19 6.74
C ILE A 96 -5.38 -5.63 7.69
N LEU A 97 -5.37 -5.14 8.94
CA LEU A 97 -6.39 -5.47 9.93
C LEU A 97 -7.78 -5.02 9.48
N ALA A 98 -7.90 -3.81 8.91
CA ALA A 98 -9.16 -3.30 8.40
C ALA A 98 -9.71 -4.16 7.24
N ASN A 99 -8.87 -4.55 6.28
CA ASN A 99 -9.30 -5.41 5.18
C ASN A 99 -9.64 -6.82 5.67
N ALA A 100 -8.87 -7.39 6.60
CA ALA A 100 -9.13 -8.71 7.17
C ALA A 100 -10.44 -8.75 7.97
N ALA A 101 -10.73 -7.68 8.72
CA ALA A 101 -11.95 -7.52 9.49
C ALA A 101 -13.17 -7.11 8.65
N SER A 102 -13.00 -6.86 7.34
CA SER A 102 -14.11 -6.45 6.48
C SER A 102 -15.23 -7.50 6.46
N ARG A 103 -16.46 -7.01 6.36
CA ARG A 103 -17.66 -7.85 6.16
C ARG A 103 -17.75 -8.39 4.73
N SER A 104 -17.08 -7.75 3.77
CA SER A 104 -17.03 -8.21 2.38
C SER A 104 -15.93 -9.24 2.18
N SER A 105 -16.31 -10.42 1.70
CA SER A 105 -15.36 -11.44 1.25
C SER A 105 -14.42 -10.94 0.16
N TYR A 106 -14.88 -10.04 -0.72
CA TYR A 106 -14.06 -9.49 -1.80
C TYR A 106 -13.02 -8.49 -1.28
N GLU A 107 -13.35 -7.70 -0.27
CA GLU A 107 -12.39 -6.75 0.33
C GLU A 107 -11.33 -7.46 1.18
N ARG A 108 -11.65 -8.60 1.80
CA ARG A 108 -10.65 -9.42 2.50
C ARG A 108 -9.49 -9.85 1.60
N TRP A 109 -9.71 -10.00 0.29
CA TRP A 109 -8.63 -10.30 -0.65
C TRP A 109 -7.59 -9.18 -0.76
N ASN A 110 -7.95 -7.94 -0.43
CA ASN A 110 -7.02 -6.81 -0.42
C ASN A 110 -5.95 -6.92 0.69
N VAL A 111 -6.13 -7.84 1.65
CA VAL A 111 -5.10 -8.19 2.65
C VAL A 111 -3.80 -8.61 1.97
N ILE A 112 -3.86 -9.33 0.85
CA ILE A 112 -2.67 -9.83 0.16
C ILE A 112 -1.79 -8.69 -0.37
N PRO A 113 -2.29 -7.79 -1.25
CA PRO A 113 -1.49 -6.67 -1.73
C PRO A 113 -1.08 -5.73 -0.59
N ALA A 114 -1.95 -5.51 0.41
CA ALA A 114 -1.60 -4.71 1.59
C ALA A 114 -0.44 -5.33 2.40
N ALA A 115 -0.43 -6.66 2.57
CA ALA A 115 0.65 -7.38 3.24
C ALA A 115 1.98 -7.28 2.49
N ILE A 116 1.95 -7.40 1.15
CA ILE A 116 3.15 -7.25 0.30
C ILE A 116 3.74 -5.85 0.45
N ILE A 117 2.92 -4.79 0.36
CA ILE A 117 3.35 -3.41 0.53
C ILE A 117 3.94 -3.19 1.93
N THR A 118 3.20 -3.62 2.96
CA THR A 118 3.60 -3.43 4.38
C THR A 118 4.92 -4.13 4.68
N TRP A 119 5.05 -5.39 4.24
CA TRP A 119 6.29 -6.14 4.39
C TRP A 119 7.47 -5.44 3.69
N SER A 120 7.24 -4.82 2.52
CA SER A 120 8.30 -4.14 1.80
C SER A 120 8.88 -2.95 2.58
N PHE A 121 8.04 -2.14 3.24
CA PHE A 121 8.49 -1.04 4.08
C PHE A 121 9.23 -1.53 5.33
N TRP A 122 8.77 -2.62 5.93
CA TRP A 122 9.48 -3.24 7.06
C TRP A 122 10.86 -3.77 6.64
N TYR A 123 10.91 -4.58 5.59
CA TYR A 123 12.12 -5.28 5.20
C TYR A 123 13.18 -4.31 4.65
N TYR A 124 12.80 -3.48 3.68
CA TYR A 124 13.74 -2.58 3.01
C TYR A 124 13.93 -1.26 3.75
N GLY A 125 12.87 -0.72 4.36
CA GLY A 125 12.88 0.60 4.96
C GLY A 125 13.29 0.63 6.43
N ILE A 126 13.01 -0.43 7.21
CA ILE A 126 13.25 -0.42 8.65
C ILE A 126 14.35 -1.42 9.06
N LYS A 127 14.22 -2.68 8.64
CA LYS A 127 15.15 -3.74 9.05
C LYS A 127 16.52 -3.56 8.43
N LYS A 128 16.58 -3.27 7.12
CA LYS A 128 17.84 -3.11 6.39
C LYS A 128 18.62 -1.85 6.82
N GLU A 129 17.93 -0.74 7.11
CA GLU A 129 18.54 0.49 7.66
C GLU A 129 19.29 0.21 8.97
N LYS A 130 18.67 -0.56 9.88
CA LYS A 130 19.29 -0.97 11.15
C LYS A 130 20.49 -1.90 11.00
N SER A 131 20.60 -2.64 9.89
CA SER A 131 21.74 -3.54 9.63
C SER A 131 22.90 -2.85 8.91
N SER A 132 22.71 -1.61 8.45
CA SER A 132 23.74 -0.79 7.80
C SER A 132 24.37 0.28 8.71
N LEU A 133 23.83 0.45 9.92
CA LEU A 133 24.40 1.22 11.03
C LEU A 133 25.23 0.28 11.91
#